data_AF-A0A9D8XK46-F1
#
_entry.id   AF-A0A9D8XK46-F1
#
_cell.length_a   1.000
_cell.length_b   1.000
_cell.length_c   1.000
_cell.angle_alpha   90.00
_cell.angle_beta   90.00
_cell.angle_gamma   90.00
#
_symmetry.space_group_name_H-M   'P 1'
#
loop_
_entity.id
_entity.type
_entity.pdbx_description
1 polymer ?
#
loop_
_entity_poly.entity_id
_entity_poly.type
_entity_poly.pdbx_seq_one_letter_code
_entity_poly.pdbx_strand_id
1 'polypeptide(L)'
;MFVTFGGESVSKSTNSQLYDELSTLYNDLSFNRWLGCGPPVEAFYDSIVKLQVISLDDFDITHPSGSDVSEYIEFRYVSLFDFVQNGYNKEEKNFEDYKGGMEYFYSMLGAKVFKGNLAEINQFNTKLIYSWGFMLRFTQSPEIPDTYRFKIIAQVREKVMETTVSCDF
;
A
#
# COMPACT_ATOMS: atom_id res chain seq x y z
N MET A 1 13.00 3.61 10.42
CA MET A 1 11.71 3.21 9.83
C MET A 1 10.83 2.70 10.95
N PHE A 2 9.52 2.91 10.93
CA PHE A 2 8.59 2.16 11.77
C PHE A 2 7.98 1.07 10.90
N VAL A 3 7.71 -0.10 11.45
CA VAL A 3 7.19 -1.22 10.67
C VAL A 3 5.81 -1.56 11.17
N THR A 4 4.79 -1.42 10.34
CA THR A 4 3.41 -1.70 10.72
C THR A 4 3.13 -3.20 10.50
N PHE A 5 2.77 -3.91 11.58
CA PHE A 5 2.39 -5.32 11.59
C PHE A 5 0.90 -5.46 11.92
N GLY A 6 0.10 -6.04 11.03
CA GLY A 6 -1.33 -6.27 11.30
C GLY A 6 -2.14 -5.00 11.65
N GLY A 7 -1.65 -3.82 11.27
CA GLY A 7 -2.22 -2.52 11.65
C GLY A 7 -1.57 -1.85 12.86
N GLU A 8 -0.57 -2.47 13.51
CA GLU A 8 0.13 -1.92 14.69
C GLU A 8 1.57 -1.49 14.36
N SER A 9 1.98 -0.29 14.78
CA SER A 9 3.35 0.21 14.55
C SER A 9 4.37 -0.42 15.50
N VAL A 10 5.30 -1.20 14.92
CA VAL A 10 6.47 -1.79 15.59
C VAL A 10 7.68 -0.88 15.40
N SER A 11 8.40 -0.65 16.49
CA SER A 11 9.64 0.11 16.55
C SER A 11 10.64 -0.57 17.48
N LYS A 12 11.89 -0.09 17.47
CA LYS A 12 12.91 -0.54 18.41
C LYS A 12 12.48 -0.37 19.89
N SER A 13 11.64 0.61 20.20
CA SER A 13 11.17 0.87 21.57
C SER A 13 9.92 0.08 21.94
N THR A 14 9.09 -0.33 20.97
CA THR A 14 7.86 -1.09 21.25
C THR A 14 8.07 -2.60 21.18
N ASN A 15 8.88 -3.08 20.24
CA ASN A 15 9.28 -4.49 20.15
C ASN A 15 10.63 -4.61 19.44
N SER A 16 11.72 -4.57 20.21
CA SER A 16 13.09 -4.53 19.70
C SER A 16 13.48 -5.78 18.91
N GLN A 17 13.03 -6.96 19.34
CA GLN A 17 13.34 -8.23 18.69
C GLN A 17 12.71 -8.28 17.29
N LEU A 18 11.39 -8.07 17.20
CA LEU A 18 10.69 -8.09 15.92
C LEU A 18 11.21 -6.98 14.98
N TYR A 19 11.53 -5.81 15.54
CA TYR A 19 12.16 -4.74 14.77
C TYR A 19 13.49 -5.18 14.15
N ASP A 20 14.39 -5.79 14.92
CA ASP A 20 15.69 -6.24 14.43
C ASP A 20 15.58 -7.36 13.39
N GLU A 21 14.64 -8.30 13.61
CA GLU A 21 14.33 -9.36 12.65
C GLU A 21 13.86 -8.79 11.30
N LEU A 22 12.97 -7.79 11.33
CA LEU A 22 12.44 -7.12 10.13
C LEU A 22 13.49 -6.24 9.46
N SER A 23 14.28 -5.50 10.23
CA SER A 23 15.43 -4.75 9.73
C SER A 23 16.42 -5.66 9.01
N THR A 24 16.72 -6.83 9.58
CA THR A 24 17.61 -7.82 8.95
C THR A 24 16.99 -8.40 7.69
N LEU A 25 15.70 -8.75 7.71
CA LEU A 25 14.98 -9.31 6.56
C LEU A 25 15.04 -8.39 5.33
N TYR A 26 14.91 -7.08 5.54
CA TYR A 26 14.93 -6.09 4.46
C TYR A 26 16.30 -5.44 4.26
N ASN A 27 17.34 -5.88 4.96
CA ASN A 27 18.67 -5.26 4.95
C ASN A 27 18.63 -3.75 5.33
N ASP A 28 17.67 -3.35 6.16
CA ASP A 28 17.56 -2.03 6.81
C ASP A 28 18.43 -2.05 8.09
N LEU A 29 19.75 -2.09 7.89
CA LEU A 29 20.73 -2.19 8.99
C LEU A 29 21.52 -0.90 9.22
N SER A 30 21.43 0.06 8.29
CA SER A 30 22.32 1.21 8.21
C SER A 30 21.63 2.54 8.48
N PHE A 31 20.33 2.56 8.77
CA PHE A 31 19.60 3.81 8.96
C PHE A 31 19.96 4.51 10.28
N ASN A 32 20.93 5.42 10.23
CA ASN A 32 21.46 6.14 11.39
C ASN A 32 21.15 7.65 11.38
N ARG A 33 20.17 8.11 10.58
CA ARG A 33 19.88 9.54 10.42
C ARG A 33 18.45 9.90 10.81
N TRP A 34 18.31 11.05 11.44
CA TRP A 34 17.03 11.76 11.51
C TRP A 34 16.66 12.23 10.10
N LEU A 35 15.53 11.78 9.56
CA LEU A 35 14.92 12.47 8.41
C LEU A 35 14.49 13.83 8.95
N GLY A 36 15.15 14.89 8.48
CA GLY A 36 14.82 16.25 8.87
C GLY A 36 13.32 16.51 8.67
N CYS A 37 12.65 16.87 9.76
CA CYS A 37 11.28 17.39 9.85
C CYS A 37 10.22 16.65 9.00
N GLY A 38 9.85 15.44 9.44
CA GLY A 38 8.64 14.75 8.97
C GLY A 38 8.18 13.74 10.02
N PRO A 39 6.90 13.29 9.96
CA PRO A 39 6.46 12.17 10.79
C PRO A 39 7.34 10.94 10.53
N PRO A 40 7.44 10.03 11.51
CA PRO A 40 8.12 8.76 11.30
C PRO A 40 7.63 8.09 10.01
N VAL A 41 8.57 7.68 9.16
CA VAL A 41 8.25 6.93 7.94
C VAL A 41 7.96 5.49 8.35
N GLU A 42 6.69 5.09 8.20
CA GLU A 42 6.24 3.73 8.51
C GLU A 42 5.89 2.93 7.24
N ALA A 43 6.17 1.63 7.27
CA ALA A 43 5.91 0.73 6.16
C ALA A 43 5.21 -0.55 6.62
N PHE A 44 4.26 -1.05 5.83
CA PHE A 44 3.77 -2.42 5.93
C PHE A 44 4.87 -3.37 5.47
N TYR A 45 5.33 -4.23 6.38
CA TYR A 45 6.33 -5.24 6.03
C TYR A 45 5.72 -6.43 5.30
N ASP A 46 4.46 -6.75 5.59
CA ASP A 46 3.80 -7.85 4.91
C ASP A 46 3.58 -7.49 3.45
N SER A 47 3.86 -8.47 2.60
CA SER A 47 3.56 -8.40 1.17
C SER A 47 2.16 -8.91 0.90
N ILE A 48 1.43 -8.19 0.05
CA ILE A 48 0.10 -8.58 -0.39
C ILE A 48 0.26 -9.65 -1.45
N VAL A 49 -0.17 -10.86 -1.12
CA VAL A 49 -0.17 -12.00 -2.04
C VAL A 49 -1.29 -11.84 -3.06
N LYS A 50 -2.47 -11.38 -2.60
CA LYS A 50 -3.66 -11.14 -3.41
C LYS A 50 -4.52 -10.07 -2.75
N LEU A 51 -5.14 -9.21 -3.56
CA LEU A 51 -6.20 -8.30 -3.11
C LEU A 51 -7.46 -8.59 -3.92
N GLN A 52 -8.61 -8.59 -3.26
CA GLN A 52 -9.92 -8.69 -3.89
C GLN A 52 -10.85 -7.61 -3.38
N VAL A 53 -11.72 -7.12 -4.26
CA VAL A 53 -12.79 -6.17 -3.94
C VAL A 53 -14.11 -6.82 -4.33
N ILE A 54 -14.92 -7.15 -3.32
CA ILE A 54 -16.23 -7.75 -3.50
C ILE A 54 -17.29 -6.67 -3.34
N SER A 55 -18.15 -6.48 -4.34
CA SER A 55 -19.31 -5.60 -4.21
C SER A 55 -20.34 -6.26 -3.31
N LEU A 56 -20.85 -5.54 -2.30
CA LEU A 56 -21.93 -6.01 -1.44
C LEU A 56 -23.31 -5.56 -1.92
N ASP A 57 -23.36 -4.78 -2.99
CA ASP A 57 -24.57 -4.28 -3.65
C ASP A 57 -24.48 -4.63 -5.16
N ASP A 58 -25.60 -4.53 -5.88
CA ASP A 58 -25.66 -4.83 -7.33
C ASP A 58 -24.94 -3.74 -8.13
N PHE A 59 -23.69 -3.98 -8.53
CA PHE A 59 -22.82 -2.99 -9.17
C PHE A 59 -23.25 -2.70 -10.61
N ASP A 60 -23.55 -3.77 -11.35
CA ASP A 60 -24.16 -3.75 -12.69
C ASP A 60 -24.85 -5.09 -12.95
N ILE A 61 -25.52 -5.22 -14.12
CA ILE A 61 -26.24 -6.45 -14.50
C ILE A 61 -25.39 -7.73 -14.53
N THR A 62 -24.08 -7.61 -14.74
CA THR A 62 -23.12 -8.73 -14.75
C THR A 62 -22.42 -8.95 -13.41
N HIS A 63 -22.48 -7.98 -12.50
CA HIS A 63 -21.86 -8.00 -11.17
C HIS A 63 -22.91 -7.77 -10.06
N PRO A 64 -23.81 -8.75 -9.81
CA PRO A 64 -24.74 -8.68 -8.69
C PRO A 64 -23.99 -8.68 -7.34
N SER A 65 -24.70 -8.35 -6.25
CA SER A 65 -24.19 -8.41 -4.88
C SER A 65 -23.45 -9.72 -4.60
N GLY A 66 -22.24 -9.61 -4.06
CA GLY A 66 -21.31 -10.71 -3.82
C GLY A 66 -20.28 -10.95 -4.94
N SER A 67 -20.35 -10.21 -6.06
CA SER A 67 -19.41 -10.35 -7.18
C SER A 67 -18.05 -9.72 -6.89
N ASP A 68 -17.00 -10.35 -7.42
CA ASP A 68 -15.65 -9.79 -7.43
C ASP A 68 -15.56 -8.74 -8.56
N VAL A 69 -15.29 -7.49 -8.19
CA VAL A 69 -15.18 -6.34 -9.11
C VAL A 69 -13.74 -5.84 -9.23
N SER A 70 -12.76 -6.67 -8.83
CA SER A 70 -11.33 -6.30 -8.83
C SER A 70 -10.79 -5.88 -10.18
N GLU A 71 -11.39 -6.34 -11.28
CA GLU A 71 -11.00 -5.95 -12.64
C GLU A 71 -11.21 -4.46 -12.92
N TYR A 72 -12.18 -3.84 -12.23
CA TYR A 72 -12.47 -2.41 -12.30
C TYR A 72 -11.63 -1.58 -11.32
N ILE A 73 -10.64 -2.19 -10.67
CA ILE A 73 -9.83 -1.51 -9.67
C ILE A 73 -8.40 -1.35 -10.18
N GLU A 74 -7.92 -0.12 -10.14
CA GLU A 74 -6.51 0.19 -10.21
C GLU A 74 -5.96 0.47 -8.82
N PHE A 75 -4.73 0.04 -8.58
CA PHE A 75 -4.00 0.41 -7.38
C PHE A 75 -2.97 1.49 -7.70
N ARG A 76 -2.65 2.28 -6.66
CA ARG A 76 -1.43 3.07 -6.61
C ARG A 76 -0.83 2.94 -5.23
N TYR A 77 0.47 2.67 -5.15
CA TYR A 77 1.18 2.78 -3.89
C TYR A 77 2.62 3.23 -3.95
N VAL A 78 3.15 3.63 -2.81
CA VAL A 78 4.58 3.95 -2.62
C VAL A 78 5.27 2.80 -1.90
N SER A 79 6.39 2.33 -2.44
CA SER A 79 7.28 1.38 -1.79
C SER A 79 8.59 2.05 -1.37
N LEU A 80 9.01 1.74 -0.14
CA LEU A 80 10.30 2.17 0.41
C LEU A 80 11.41 1.14 0.16
N PHE A 81 11.10 0.02 -0.49
CA PHE A 81 12.04 -1.09 -0.67
C PHE A 81 13.31 -0.65 -1.41
N ASP A 82 13.18 -0.06 -2.60
CA ASP A 82 14.32 0.38 -3.40
C ASP A 82 15.12 1.47 -2.68
N PHE A 83 14.45 2.36 -1.94
CA PHE A 83 15.12 3.39 -1.14
C PHE A 83 16.01 2.79 -0.03
N VAL A 84 15.51 1.77 0.67
CA VAL A 84 16.28 1.02 1.67
C VAL A 84 17.43 0.27 1.00
N GLN A 85 17.17 -0.46 -0.10
CA GLN A 85 18.20 -1.24 -0.80
C GLN A 85 19.34 -0.37 -1.35
N ASN A 86 19.03 0.86 -1.74
CA ASN A 86 20.01 1.83 -2.25
C ASN A 86 20.71 2.63 -1.13
N GLY A 87 20.58 2.22 0.13
CA GLY A 87 21.27 2.86 1.25
C GLY A 87 20.76 4.26 1.56
N TYR A 88 19.46 4.50 1.37
CA TYR A 88 18.80 5.78 1.62
C TYR A 88 19.29 6.94 0.74
N ASN A 89 19.84 6.60 -0.42
CA ASN A 89 20.19 7.59 -1.42
C ASN A 89 18.94 8.07 -2.15
N LYS A 90 18.83 9.39 -2.32
CA LYS A 90 17.81 10.00 -3.16
C LYS A 90 18.27 9.87 -4.61
N GLU A 91 17.51 9.15 -5.42
CA GLU A 91 17.70 9.21 -6.88
C GLU A 91 17.23 10.58 -7.39
N GLU A 92 17.96 11.18 -8.33
CA GLU A 92 17.47 12.34 -9.09
C GLU A 92 16.29 11.89 -9.95
N LYS A 93 15.10 12.47 -9.73
CA LYS A 93 13.88 12.08 -10.46
C LYS A 93 13.18 13.27 -11.07
N ASN A 94 12.51 13.00 -12.19
CA ASN A 94 11.75 13.97 -12.95
C ASN A 94 10.44 14.28 -12.21
N PHE A 95 10.30 15.50 -11.71
CA PHE A 95 9.18 15.91 -10.87
C PHE A 95 7.81 15.88 -11.59
N GLU A 96 7.79 15.82 -12.92
CA GLU A 96 6.56 15.69 -13.72
C GLU A 96 5.78 14.39 -13.45
N ASP A 97 6.46 13.32 -13.01
CA ASP A 97 5.84 12.02 -12.73
C ASP A 97 5.03 11.98 -11.42
N TYR A 98 5.10 13.03 -10.59
CA TYR A 98 4.63 13.03 -9.18
C TYR A 98 3.53 14.06 -8.90
N LYS A 99 2.58 14.23 -9.84
CA LYS A 99 1.44 15.15 -9.69
C LYS A 99 0.42 14.58 -8.69
N GLY A 100 0.45 15.07 -7.45
CA GLY A 100 -0.54 14.66 -6.43
C GLY A 100 -0.24 15.04 -4.97
N GLY A 101 0.78 15.86 -4.69
CA GLY A 101 1.11 16.35 -3.33
C GLY A 101 1.76 15.30 -2.42
N MET A 102 1.10 14.16 -2.20
CA MET A 102 1.64 13.04 -1.42
C MET A 102 2.83 12.38 -2.13
N GLU A 103 2.69 12.13 -3.44
CA GLU A 103 3.73 11.57 -4.30
C GLU A 103 5.01 12.40 -4.33
N TYR A 104 4.88 13.73 -4.22
CA TYR A 104 6.00 14.65 -4.13
C TYR A 104 6.80 14.46 -2.83
N PHE A 105 6.13 14.26 -1.69
CA PHE A 105 6.82 14.08 -0.42
C PHE A 105 7.64 12.79 -0.39
N TYR A 106 7.12 11.71 -0.97
CA TYR A 106 7.83 10.42 -0.99
C TYR A 106 8.86 10.32 -2.11
N SER A 107 8.71 11.07 -3.20
CA SER A 107 9.77 11.20 -4.21
C SER A 107 11.00 11.94 -3.66
N MET A 108 10.81 12.91 -2.75
CA MET A 108 11.92 13.54 -2.03
C MET A 108 12.71 12.56 -1.14
N LEU A 109 12.13 11.39 -0.82
CA LEU A 109 12.77 10.31 -0.08
C LEU A 109 13.31 9.22 -1.02
N GLY A 110 13.33 9.38 -2.34
CA GLY A 110 13.81 8.33 -3.27
C GLY A 110 12.92 7.08 -3.33
N ALA A 111 11.73 7.11 -2.73
CA ALA A 111 10.77 6.00 -2.78
C ALA A 111 10.21 5.82 -4.19
N LYS A 112 9.73 4.61 -4.49
CA LYS A 112 9.19 4.26 -5.81
C LYS A 112 7.67 4.20 -5.78
N VAL A 113 7.03 4.82 -6.75
CA VAL A 113 5.58 4.74 -6.97
C VAL A 113 5.29 3.58 -7.91
N PHE A 114 4.32 2.76 -7.53
CA PHE A 114 3.78 1.66 -8.30
C PHE A 114 2.31 1.96 -8.63
N LYS A 115 1.90 1.61 -9.85
CA LYS A 115 0.54 1.71 -10.33
C LYS A 115 0.26 0.54 -11.27
N GLY A 116 -0.97 0.04 -11.27
CA GLY A 116 -1.36 -1.09 -12.11
C GLY A 116 -2.80 -1.50 -11.85
N ASN A 117 -3.25 -2.52 -12.58
CA ASN A 117 -4.55 -3.16 -12.31
C ASN A 117 -4.43 -4.05 -11.07
N LEU A 118 -5.50 -4.19 -10.28
CA LEU A 118 -5.48 -5.00 -9.07
C LEU A 118 -5.07 -6.46 -9.31
N ALA A 119 -5.37 -7.02 -10.49
CA ALA A 119 -4.95 -8.35 -10.90
C ALA A 119 -3.42 -8.53 -10.96
N GLU A 120 -2.64 -7.45 -11.05
CA GLU A 120 -1.18 -7.48 -11.10
C GLU A 120 -0.53 -7.51 -9.71
N ILE A 121 -1.30 -7.26 -8.63
CA ILE A 121 -0.77 -7.29 -7.26
C ILE A 121 -0.29 -8.70 -6.93
N ASN A 122 0.92 -8.76 -6.38
CA ASN A 122 1.48 -9.99 -5.86
C ASN A 122 2.57 -9.69 -4.82
N GLN A 123 3.05 -10.74 -4.16
CA GLN A 123 4.03 -10.60 -3.09
C GLN A 123 5.39 -10.05 -3.54
N PHE A 124 5.71 -10.09 -4.83
CA PHE A 124 7.00 -9.64 -5.36
C PHE A 124 7.01 -8.13 -5.62
N ASN A 125 5.89 -7.54 -6.02
CA ASN A 125 5.79 -6.09 -6.22
C ASN A 125 5.38 -5.34 -4.94
N THR A 126 4.71 -5.99 -3.99
CA THR A 126 4.25 -5.35 -2.74
C THR A 126 5.25 -5.53 -1.58
N LYS A 127 6.35 -4.78 -1.57
CA LYS A 127 7.33 -4.80 -0.46
C LYS A 127 7.45 -3.43 0.19
N LEU A 128 7.48 -3.39 1.53
CA LEU A 128 7.63 -2.15 2.31
C LEU A 128 6.71 -1.03 1.79
N ILE A 129 5.42 -1.34 1.68
CA ILE A 129 4.42 -0.37 1.25
C ILE A 129 4.32 0.70 2.33
N TYR A 130 4.47 1.96 1.95
CA TYR A 130 4.33 3.06 2.88
C TYR A 130 2.91 3.11 3.47
N SER A 131 2.79 3.26 4.80
CA SER A 131 1.53 3.00 5.50
C SER A 131 0.37 3.92 5.13
N TRP A 132 0.66 5.15 4.67
CA TRP A 132 -0.36 6.11 4.20
C TRP A 132 -0.46 6.18 2.67
N GLY A 133 0.24 5.30 1.97
CA GLY A 133 0.50 5.43 0.55
C GLY A 133 -0.14 4.36 -0.30
N PHE A 134 -1.22 3.68 0.12
CA PHE A 134 -1.92 2.69 -0.71
C PHE A 134 -3.32 3.18 -1.05
N MET A 135 -3.62 3.26 -2.34
CA MET A 135 -4.89 3.77 -2.86
C MET A 135 -5.49 2.80 -3.86
N LEU A 136 -6.81 2.66 -3.81
CA LEU A 136 -7.62 1.95 -4.79
C LEU A 136 -8.49 2.96 -5.53
N ARG A 137 -8.60 2.81 -6.85
CA ARG A 137 -9.43 3.65 -7.70
C ARG A 137 -10.27 2.78 -8.61
N PHE A 138 -11.57 3.05 -8.66
CA PHE A 138 -12.46 2.46 -9.64
C PHE A 138 -12.23 3.07 -11.03
N THR A 139 -12.10 2.23 -12.04
CA THR A 139 -12.01 2.62 -13.46
C THR A 139 -13.38 2.67 -14.13
N GLN A 140 -14.40 2.09 -13.49
CA GLN A 140 -15.79 2.07 -13.93
C GLN A 140 -16.70 2.45 -12.76
N SER A 141 -17.76 3.21 -13.04
CA SER A 141 -18.82 3.52 -12.08
C SER A 141 -19.92 2.45 -12.13
N PRO A 142 -20.66 2.22 -11.02
CA PRO A 142 -21.88 1.44 -11.02
C PRO A 142 -22.92 1.96 -12.01
N GLU A 143 -23.89 1.12 -12.39
CA GLU A 143 -24.94 1.48 -13.34
C GLU A 143 -25.91 2.55 -12.79
N ILE A 144 -26.14 2.54 -11.48
CA ILE A 144 -27.03 3.48 -10.79
C ILE A 144 -26.19 4.32 -9.82
N PRO A 145 -26.25 5.67 -9.88
CA PRO A 145 -25.59 6.51 -8.89
C PRO A 145 -26.23 6.33 -7.50
N ASP A 146 -25.46 5.82 -6.54
CA ASP A 146 -25.85 5.63 -5.14
C ASP A 146 -24.59 5.44 -4.27
N THR A 147 -24.77 5.21 -2.98
CA THR A 147 -23.73 4.72 -2.08
C THR A 147 -23.62 3.20 -2.18
N TYR A 148 -22.43 2.71 -2.54
CA TYR A 148 -22.13 1.29 -2.66
C TYR A 148 -21.18 0.82 -1.56
N ARG A 149 -21.36 -0.42 -1.09
CA ARG A 149 -20.49 -1.04 -0.10
C ARG A 149 -19.60 -2.09 -0.74
N PHE A 150 -18.33 -2.10 -0.34
CA PHE A 150 -17.34 -3.05 -0.84
C PHE A 150 -16.62 -3.72 0.31
N LYS A 151 -16.47 -5.03 0.23
CA LYS A 151 -15.58 -5.80 1.09
C LYS A 151 -14.22 -5.91 0.41
N ILE A 152 -13.19 -5.37 1.05
CA ILE A 152 -11.80 -5.49 0.61
C ILE A 152 -11.18 -6.66 1.38
N ILE A 153 -10.60 -7.61 0.65
CA ILE A 153 -9.96 -8.80 1.21
C ILE A 153 -8.50 -8.82 0.75
N ALA A 154 -7.57 -8.75 1.69
CA ALA A 154 -6.13 -8.85 1.45
C ALA A 154 -5.59 -10.15 2.02
N GLN A 155 -5.03 -11.00 1.16
CA GLN A 155 -4.18 -12.10 1.60
C GLN A 155 -2.77 -11.56 1.80
N VAL A 156 -2.25 -11.68 3.02
CA VAL A 156 -0.88 -11.32 3.37
C VAL A 156 -0.23 -12.51 4.08
N ARG A 157 0.86 -13.06 3.53
CA ARG A 157 1.54 -14.27 4.04
C ARG A 157 0.54 -15.33 4.57
N GLU A 158 0.49 -15.52 5.89
CA GLU A 158 -0.35 -16.53 6.58
C GLU A 158 -1.67 -15.98 7.14
N LYS A 159 -2.07 -14.77 6.74
CA LYS A 159 -3.25 -14.07 7.28
C LYS A 159 -4.13 -13.51 6.16
N VAL A 160 -5.41 -13.44 6.48
CA VAL A 160 -6.41 -12.73 5.66
C VAL A 160 -6.82 -11.50 6.46
N MET A 161 -6.75 -10.33 5.84
CA MET A 161 -7.27 -9.09 6.38
C MET A 161 -8.50 -8.70 5.58
N GLU A 162 -9.55 -8.29 6.29
CA GLU A 162 -10.81 -7.89 5.66
C GLU A 162 -11.26 -6.56 6.24
N THR A 163 -11.80 -5.71 5.38
CA THR A 163 -12.50 -4.50 5.80
C THR A 163 -13.68 -4.23 4.87
N THR A 164 -14.62 -3.42 5.32
CA THR A 164 -15.75 -2.96 4.50
C THR A 164 -15.71 -1.44 4.43
N VAL A 165 -15.89 -0.91 3.22
CA VAL A 165 -15.94 0.52 2.94
C VAL A 165 -17.22 0.86 2.20
N SER A 166 -17.68 2.09 2.36
CA SER A 166 -18.77 2.67 1.56
C SER A 166 -18.21 3.77 0.68
N CYS A 167 -18.66 3.83 -0.57
CA CYS A 167 -18.26 4.83 -1.55
C CYS A 167 -19.48 5.39 -2.26
N ASP A 168 -19.53 6.72 -2.40
CA ASP A 168 -20.52 7.41 -3.21
C ASP A 168 -19.99 7.52 -4.64
N PHE A 169 -20.80 7.16 -5.63
CA PHE A 169 -20.47 7.20 -7.06
C PHE A 169 -21.27 8.24 -7.85
#